data_AF-A0A9D6TPQ4-F1
#
_entry.id   AF-A0A9D6TPQ4-F1
#
_cell.length_a   1.000
_cell.length_b   1.000
_cell.length_c   1.000
_cell.angle_alpha   90.00
_cell.angle_beta   90.00
_cell.angle_gamma   90.00
#
_symmetry.space_group_name_H-M   'P 1'
#
loop_
_entity.id
_entity.type
_entity.pdbx_description
1 polymer ?
#
loop_
_entity_poly.entity_id
_entity_poly.type
_entity_poly.pdbx_seq_one_letter_code
_entity_poly.pdbx_strand_id
1 'polypeptide(L)'
;MPFTAEATGWWNVEKTDVKWLLLRFKASADERYFFEPGQNPVTPTGPPIAMVRDGNVTVDTGPLRVALSGTKPVLFDQALLNGHPMLAEVQPPFVLTLADGKGVVHTVIHNWRVTLEEATPLYASVKATAFFHSHSGLSYMEKPVARLDVRYEFFQGESFVRVFHTLTWMVNNYMVGGREISLGLRPNLGETGTARLGMSDAAGLPWETHWNPARQLTAQQDEADHFAVTAGNQKATEGKRLGGWINLQGQDGRGISIALRHAWQMYPNAFEVGDGRLHVQLWPSRGPSMSFTPRALMTPEFFHHPVWKVHPWTREEGHFVHERARHEFFQYTAEGAARTHELTFSFHDQTSRRSPPELNALTQRPLALRQDPVGAFPFLLLSPDRPQAGPGSDAGNH
;
A
#
# COMPACT_ATOMS: atom_id res chain seq x y z
N MET A 1 9.45 27.86 6.19
CA MET A 1 9.91 26.46 6.34
C MET A 1 10.61 26.00 5.07
N PRO A 2 11.63 25.13 5.12
CA PRO A 2 12.21 24.56 3.91
C PRO A 2 11.21 23.67 3.17
N PHE A 3 11.13 23.81 1.85
CA PHE A 3 10.27 22.98 1.00
C PHE A 3 10.87 22.80 -0.40
N THR A 4 10.46 21.74 -1.09
CA THR A 4 10.63 21.62 -2.54
C THR A 4 9.29 21.77 -3.25
N ALA A 5 9.33 22.25 -4.49
CA ALA A 5 8.15 22.47 -5.31
C ALA A 5 8.36 21.90 -6.71
N GLU A 6 7.31 21.29 -7.26
CA GLU A 6 7.33 20.69 -8.58
C GLU A 6 6.03 21.00 -9.30
N ALA A 7 6.10 21.53 -10.52
CA ALA A 7 4.92 21.73 -11.34
C ALA A 7 4.43 20.38 -11.90
N THR A 8 3.25 19.96 -11.49
CA THR A 8 2.62 18.70 -11.92
C THR A 8 1.59 18.90 -13.03
N GLY A 9 1.29 20.15 -13.37
CA GLY A 9 0.40 20.50 -14.47
C GLY A 9 0.59 21.94 -14.91
N TRP A 10 0.26 22.21 -16.18
CA TRP A 10 0.46 23.50 -16.84
C TRP A 10 -0.83 23.94 -17.53
N TRP A 11 -1.07 25.26 -17.60
CA TRP A 11 -2.21 25.82 -18.33
C TRP A 11 -1.97 25.88 -19.83
N ASN A 12 -0.71 26.07 -20.22
CA ASN A 12 -0.28 26.18 -21.60
C ASN A 12 0.73 25.08 -21.95
N VAL A 13 0.94 24.88 -23.26
CA VAL A 13 1.84 23.83 -23.78
C VAL A 13 3.30 24.22 -23.65
N GLU A 14 3.59 25.52 -23.61
CA GLU A 14 4.91 26.11 -23.43
C GLU A 14 5.45 25.95 -22.00
N LYS A 15 4.59 25.55 -21.05
CA LYS A 15 4.92 25.34 -19.63
C LYS A 15 5.49 26.60 -18.97
N THR A 16 4.88 27.75 -19.23
CA THR A 16 5.20 29.00 -18.52
C THR A 16 4.24 29.27 -17.37
N ASP A 17 3.01 28.74 -17.48
CA ASP A 17 1.93 29.05 -16.54
C ASP A 17 1.57 27.78 -15.75
N VAL A 18 2.02 27.71 -14.50
CA VAL A 18 1.79 26.56 -13.62
C VAL A 18 0.30 26.46 -13.30
N LYS A 19 -0.26 25.27 -13.52
CA LYS A 19 -1.64 24.93 -13.15
C LYS A 19 -1.71 24.19 -11.82
N TRP A 20 -0.85 23.19 -11.65
CA TRP A 20 -0.76 22.40 -10.43
C TRP A 20 0.67 22.40 -9.92
N LEU A 21 0.81 22.66 -8.63
CA LEU A 21 2.10 22.67 -7.94
C LEU A 21 2.04 21.65 -6.79
N LEU A 22 2.98 20.73 -6.77
CA LEU A 22 3.22 19.81 -5.67
C LEU A 22 4.25 20.43 -4.74
N LEU A 23 3.86 20.66 -3.49
CA LEU A 23 4.74 21.13 -2.42
C LEU A 23 5.13 19.95 -1.52
N ARG A 24 6.42 19.81 -1.23
CA ARG A 24 6.94 18.80 -0.30
C ARG A 24 7.70 19.47 0.83
N PHE A 25 7.26 19.20 2.06
CA PHE A 25 7.87 19.74 3.27
C PHE A 25 7.51 18.87 4.47
N LYS A 26 8.25 19.03 5.57
CA LYS A 26 7.91 18.38 6.83
C LYS A 26 6.72 19.08 7.48
N ALA A 27 5.56 18.45 7.45
CA ALA A 27 4.32 18.97 8.02
C ALA A 27 4.08 18.44 9.43
N SER A 28 3.37 19.23 10.22
CA SER A 28 2.75 18.89 11.50
C SER A 28 1.23 18.91 11.34
N ALA A 29 0.53 18.04 12.07
CA ALA A 29 -0.94 18.03 12.09
C ALA A 29 -1.53 19.20 12.88
N ASP A 30 -0.73 19.85 13.73
CA ASP A 30 -1.16 20.92 14.64
C ASP A 30 -1.00 22.32 14.04
N GLU A 31 -0.50 22.42 12.81
CA GLU A 31 -0.19 23.68 12.14
C GLU A 31 -1.03 23.90 10.89
N ARG A 32 -1.17 25.18 10.50
CA ARG A 32 -1.74 25.59 9.22
C ARG A 32 -0.62 26.12 8.33
N TYR A 33 -0.69 25.78 7.05
CA TYR A 33 0.32 26.13 6.06
C TYR A 33 -0.26 27.05 5.00
N PHE A 34 0.50 28.09 4.65
CA PHE A 34 0.19 29.03 3.58
C PHE A 34 1.34 29.06 2.59
N PHE A 35 1.02 29.10 1.30
CA PHE A 35 1.99 29.26 0.23
C PHE A 35 1.87 30.68 -0.33
N GLU A 36 2.94 31.46 -0.20
CA GLU A 36 3.00 32.84 -0.67
C GLU A 36 3.92 32.92 -1.90
N PRO A 37 3.38 33.18 -3.11
CA PRO A 37 4.20 33.36 -4.30
C PRO A 37 5.01 34.67 -4.24
N GLY A 38 6.13 34.73 -4.96
CA GLY A 38 6.97 35.94 -5.07
C GLY A 38 7.97 36.14 -3.93
N GLN A 39 7.92 35.31 -2.89
CA GLN A 39 8.94 35.27 -1.84
C GLN A 39 10.15 34.42 -2.25
N ASN A 40 11.32 34.73 -1.69
CA ASN A 40 12.51 33.90 -1.87
C ASN A 40 12.31 32.55 -1.16
N PRO A 41 12.29 31.40 -1.87
CA PRO A 41 12.03 30.12 -1.25
C PRO A 41 13.19 29.70 -0.35
N VAL A 42 12.87 29.21 0.85
CA VAL A 42 13.85 28.53 1.70
C VAL A 42 14.06 27.12 1.14
N THR A 43 15.19 26.91 0.47
CA THR A 43 15.51 25.60 -0.11
C THR A 43 16.09 24.68 0.98
N PRO A 44 15.71 23.39 1.02
CA PRO A 44 16.36 22.43 1.90
C PRO A 44 17.86 22.37 1.62
N THR A 45 18.67 22.45 2.68
CA THR A 45 20.12 22.35 2.59
C THR A 45 20.58 20.90 2.83
N GLY A 46 21.73 20.55 2.26
CA GLY A 46 22.35 19.23 2.42
C GLY A 46 22.33 18.39 1.14
N PRO A 47 22.99 17.23 1.15
CA PRO A 47 22.95 16.28 0.04
C PRO A 47 21.57 15.59 -0.04
N PRO A 48 21.20 15.02 -1.20
CA PRO A 48 20.05 14.13 -1.29
C PRO A 48 20.16 12.95 -0.33
N ILE A 49 19.04 12.52 0.26
CA ILE A 49 19.01 11.40 1.20
C ILE A 49 19.18 10.03 0.51
N ALA A 50 19.17 9.99 -0.83
CA ALA A 50 19.28 8.75 -1.59
C ALA A 50 20.34 8.86 -2.69
N MET A 51 21.01 7.73 -2.97
CA MET A 51 22.00 7.61 -4.03
C MET A 51 21.98 6.25 -4.70
N VAL A 52 22.36 6.22 -5.98
CA VAL A 52 22.53 4.99 -6.77
C VAL A 52 24.01 4.64 -6.82
N ARG A 53 24.35 3.37 -6.55
CA ARG A 53 25.70 2.82 -6.72
C ARG A 53 25.62 1.38 -7.19
N ASP A 54 26.29 1.07 -8.29
CA ASP A 54 26.38 -0.28 -8.85
C ASP A 54 25.00 -0.93 -9.07
N GLY A 55 24.01 -0.13 -9.51
CA GLY A 55 22.63 -0.57 -9.72
C GLY A 55 21.78 -0.71 -8.45
N ASN A 56 22.36 -0.56 -7.26
CA ASN A 56 21.64 -0.56 -6.00
C ASN A 56 21.30 0.86 -5.55
N VAL A 57 20.25 1.01 -4.76
CA VAL A 57 19.86 2.30 -4.17
C VAL A 57 20.08 2.24 -2.66
N THR A 58 20.82 3.20 -2.11
CA THR A 58 20.94 3.41 -0.67
C THR A 58 20.23 4.69 -0.29
N VAL A 59 19.43 4.63 0.77
CA VAL A 59 18.71 5.78 1.33
C VAL A 59 19.10 5.93 2.80
N ASP A 60 19.45 7.14 3.23
CA ASP A 60 19.80 7.48 4.60
C ASP A 60 18.94 8.66 5.07
N THR A 61 17.95 8.37 5.90
CA THR A 61 17.04 9.38 6.44
C THR A 61 17.62 10.09 7.68
N GLY A 62 18.79 9.68 8.17
CA GLY A 62 19.30 10.02 9.50
C GLY A 62 19.17 8.82 10.45
N PRO A 63 18.00 8.56 11.06
CA PRO A 63 17.84 7.43 11.96
C PRO A 63 17.78 6.07 11.24
N LEU A 64 17.34 6.04 9.97
CA LEU A 64 17.18 4.80 9.20
C LEU A 64 18.01 4.86 7.92
N ARG A 65 18.86 3.83 7.73
CA ARG A 65 19.55 3.58 6.46
C ARG A 65 19.00 2.30 5.83
N VAL A 66 18.55 2.38 4.58
CA VAL A 66 18.01 1.24 3.81
C VAL A 66 18.82 1.06 2.54
N ALA A 67 19.11 -0.20 2.21
CA ALA A 67 19.64 -0.59 0.90
C ALA A 67 18.60 -1.40 0.14
N LEU A 68 18.41 -1.06 -1.13
CA LEU A 68 17.54 -1.74 -2.09
C LEU A 68 18.42 -2.35 -3.18
N SER A 69 18.35 -3.67 -3.35
CA SER A 69 19.16 -4.37 -4.35
C SER A 69 18.58 -4.20 -5.75
N GLY A 70 19.43 -3.81 -6.70
CA GLY A 70 19.07 -3.74 -8.12
C GLY A 70 18.87 -5.10 -8.79
N THR A 71 19.33 -6.18 -8.16
CA THR A 71 19.38 -7.54 -8.76
C THR A 71 18.65 -8.59 -7.93
N LYS A 72 18.61 -8.45 -6.60
CA LYS A 72 17.86 -9.37 -5.73
C LYS A 72 16.43 -8.84 -5.55
N PRO A 73 15.39 -9.64 -5.83
CA PRO A 73 14.00 -9.25 -5.62
C PRO A 73 13.64 -9.30 -4.14
N VAL A 74 14.26 -8.44 -3.33
CA VAL A 74 14.03 -8.32 -1.89
C VAL A 74 13.34 -7.01 -1.54
N LEU A 75 12.56 -6.99 -0.45
CA LEU A 75 11.87 -5.78 0.01
C LEU A 75 12.89 -4.74 0.49
N PHE A 76 13.84 -5.18 1.33
CA PHE A 76 15.00 -4.43 1.76
C PHE A 76 16.20 -5.40 1.77
N ASP A 77 17.29 -5.07 1.08
CA ASP A 77 18.53 -5.87 1.16
C ASP A 77 19.23 -5.63 2.50
N GLN A 78 19.10 -4.41 3.03
CA GLN A 78 19.52 -4.06 4.38
C GLN A 78 18.61 -2.97 4.96
N ALA A 79 18.37 -3.01 6.27
CA ALA A 79 17.86 -1.86 7.03
C ALA A 79 18.66 -1.74 8.34
N LEU A 80 19.23 -0.55 8.58
CA LEU A 80 19.97 -0.19 9.79
C LEU A 80 19.23 0.93 10.52
N LEU A 81 18.86 0.70 11.77
CA LEU A 81 18.32 1.74 12.65
C LEU A 81 19.43 2.23 13.56
N ASN A 82 19.82 3.50 13.47
CA ASN A 82 20.92 4.09 14.24
C ASN A 82 22.22 3.25 14.13
N GLY A 83 22.48 2.70 12.94
CA GLY A 83 23.64 1.81 12.68
C GLY A 83 23.45 0.34 13.08
N HIS A 84 22.37 -0.02 13.76
CA HIS A 84 22.10 -1.41 14.17
C HIS A 84 21.27 -2.17 13.12
N PRO A 85 21.67 -3.39 12.73
CA PRO A 85 20.93 -4.17 11.74
C PRO A 85 19.57 -4.60 12.26
N MET A 86 18.53 -4.30 11.49
CA MET A 86 17.13 -4.64 11.81
C MET A 86 16.63 -5.89 11.10
N LEU A 87 17.34 -6.34 10.06
CA LEU A 87 16.94 -7.49 9.23
C LEU A 87 18.01 -8.58 9.27
N ALA A 88 17.55 -9.83 9.22
CA ALA A 88 18.38 -11.00 8.96
C ALA A 88 18.39 -11.30 7.45
N GLU A 89 19.26 -12.22 7.00
CA GLU A 89 19.37 -12.58 5.58
C GLU A 89 18.03 -13.06 5.01
N VAL A 90 17.68 -12.52 3.83
CA VAL A 90 16.33 -12.55 3.28
C VAL A 90 16.17 -13.68 2.25
N GLN A 91 15.13 -14.49 2.43
CA GLN A 91 14.53 -15.34 1.39
C GLN A 91 13.41 -14.59 0.66
N PRO A 92 12.98 -14.98 -0.57
CA PRO A 92 12.17 -14.12 -1.45
C PRO A 92 10.96 -13.54 -0.68
N PRO A 93 10.92 -12.22 -0.49
CA PRO A 93 9.94 -11.57 0.35
C PRO A 93 8.66 -11.27 -0.38
N PHE A 94 8.58 -11.46 -1.70
CA PHE A 94 7.36 -11.28 -2.48
C PHE A 94 6.87 -12.65 -2.94
N VAL A 95 5.64 -13.01 -2.59
CA VAL A 95 5.03 -14.28 -2.96
C VAL A 95 3.78 -13.99 -3.77
N LEU A 96 3.72 -14.64 -4.93
CA LEU A 96 2.49 -14.84 -5.68
C LEU A 96 2.36 -16.34 -5.93
N THR A 97 1.24 -16.90 -5.49
CA THR A 97 0.87 -18.27 -5.82
C THR A 97 -0.48 -18.21 -6.52
N LEU A 98 -0.66 -18.95 -7.60
CA LEU A 98 -1.89 -18.94 -8.39
C LEU A 98 -2.79 -20.13 -8.05
N ALA A 99 -4.07 -19.97 -8.33
CA ALA A 99 -5.02 -21.06 -8.49
C ALA A 99 -5.47 -21.09 -9.96
N ASP A 100 -5.25 -22.20 -10.66
CA ASP A 100 -5.57 -22.36 -12.09
C ASP A 100 -6.82 -23.22 -12.36
N GLY A 101 -7.59 -23.51 -11.31
CA GLY A 101 -8.74 -24.42 -11.33
C GLY A 101 -8.37 -25.90 -11.22
N LYS A 102 -7.10 -26.29 -11.40
CA LYS A 102 -6.60 -27.66 -11.23
C LYS A 102 -5.77 -27.81 -9.95
N GLY A 103 -5.15 -26.73 -9.48
CA GLY A 103 -4.37 -26.73 -8.26
C GLY A 103 -3.65 -25.42 -7.99
N VAL A 104 -2.63 -25.53 -7.15
CA VAL A 104 -1.78 -24.42 -6.72
C VAL A 104 -0.56 -24.35 -7.64
N VAL A 105 -0.28 -23.16 -8.18
CA VAL A 105 0.86 -22.92 -9.07
C VAL A 105 1.79 -21.89 -8.45
N HIS A 106 3.02 -22.29 -8.16
CA HIS A 106 4.04 -21.38 -7.66
C HIS A 106 4.58 -20.48 -8.77
N THR A 107 4.97 -19.26 -8.40
CA THR A 107 5.59 -18.31 -9.33
C THR A 107 6.99 -17.94 -8.91
N VAL A 108 7.78 -17.43 -9.87
CA VAL A 108 9.13 -16.92 -9.66
C VAL A 108 9.23 -15.50 -10.23
N ILE A 109 10.08 -14.67 -9.61
CA ILE A 109 10.26 -13.28 -10.01
C ILE A 109 11.41 -13.17 -11.02
N HIS A 110 11.13 -12.59 -12.18
CA HIS A 110 12.11 -12.30 -13.23
C HIS A 110 12.17 -10.80 -13.52
N ASN A 111 13.26 -10.36 -14.16
CA ASN A 111 13.47 -8.98 -14.61
C ASN A 111 13.31 -7.93 -13.49
N TRP A 112 13.80 -8.25 -12.30
CA TRP A 112 13.83 -7.31 -11.19
C TRP A 112 14.75 -6.13 -11.52
N ARG A 113 14.25 -4.92 -11.29
CA ARG A 113 14.99 -3.66 -11.49
C ARG A 113 14.57 -2.65 -10.44
N VAL A 114 15.55 -1.93 -9.89
CA VAL A 114 15.34 -0.79 -9.01
C VAL A 114 15.77 0.50 -9.71
N THR A 115 14.99 1.57 -9.55
CA THR A 115 15.26 2.90 -10.11
C THR A 115 14.97 3.96 -9.06
N LEU A 116 15.92 4.88 -8.83
CA LEU A 116 15.70 6.07 -8.03
C LEU A 116 14.91 7.07 -8.88
N GLU A 117 13.66 7.36 -8.50
CA GLU A 117 12.78 8.29 -9.22
C GLU A 117 13.01 9.74 -8.78
N GLU A 118 13.19 9.95 -7.47
CA GLU A 118 13.39 11.28 -6.88
C GLU A 118 14.34 11.19 -5.68
N ALA A 119 15.22 12.19 -5.55
CA ALA A 119 16.11 12.31 -4.40
C ALA A 119 16.37 13.78 -4.07
N THR A 120 15.97 14.19 -2.86
CA THR A 120 16.16 15.53 -2.31
C THR A 120 16.70 15.41 -0.88
N PRO A 121 17.11 16.51 -0.22
CA PRO A 121 17.49 16.47 1.19
C PRO A 121 16.34 16.10 2.15
N LEU A 122 15.08 16.20 1.71
CA LEU A 122 13.90 15.92 2.56
C LEU A 122 13.18 14.60 2.23
N TYR A 123 13.31 14.12 1.00
CA TYR A 123 12.46 13.06 0.44
C TYR A 123 13.20 12.27 -0.62
N ALA A 124 12.91 10.97 -0.70
CA ALA A 124 13.29 10.14 -1.83
C ALA A 124 12.16 9.17 -2.21
N SER A 125 11.99 8.97 -3.53
CA SER A 125 11.13 7.94 -4.11
C SER A 125 11.97 6.94 -4.87
N VAL A 126 11.81 5.66 -4.57
CA VAL A 126 12.48 4.57 -5.28
C VAL A 126 11.42 3.63 -5.83
N LYS A 127 11.57 3.19 -7.08
CA LYS A 127 10.67 2.23 -7.72
C LYS A 127 11.41 0.94 -8.03
N ALA A 128 10.83 -0.19 -7.61
CA ALA A 128 11.18 -1.51 -8.09
C ALA A 128 10.12 -2.04 -9.05
N THR A 129 10.55 -2.76 -10.09
CA THR A 129 9.65 -3.43 -11.05
C THR A 129 10.13 -4.84 -11.31
N ALA A 130 9.21 -5.77 -11.48
CA ALA A 130 9.50 -7.13 -11.91
C ALA A 130 8.27 -7.82 -12.51
N PHE A 131 8.45 -9.06 -12.91
CA PHE A 131 7.37 -9.91 -13.40
C PHE A 131 7.36 -11.25 -12.69
N PHE A 132 6.16 -11.72 -12.32
CA PHE A 132 5.96 -13.08 -11.88
C PHE A 132 5.77 -13.99 -13.09
N HIS A 133 6.44 -15.13 -13.11
CA HIS A 133 6.29 -16.19 -14.10
C HIS A 133 5.83 -17.48 -13.43
N SER A 134 4.94 -18.24 -14.09
CA SER A 134 4.53 -19.57 -13.59
C SER A 134 5.71 -20.54 -13.63
N HIS A 135 5.91 -21.29 -12.54
CA HIS A 135 6.96 -22.30 -12.44
C HIS A 135 6.62 -23.60 -13.21
N SER A 136 5.33 -23.87 -13.47
CA SER A 136 4.83 -25.17 -13.96
C SER A 136 4.36 -25.18 -15.42
N GLY A 137 4.71 -24.15 -16.20
CA GLY A 137 4.46 -24.17 -17.65
C GLY A 137 2.98 -24.22 -18.02
N LEU A 138 2.17 -23.29 -17.49
CA LEU A 138 0.86 -22.96 -18.08
C LEU A 138 1.09 -22.72 -19.59
N SER A 139 0.69 -23.71 -20.38
CA SER A 139 1.24 -24.04 -21.71
C SER A 139 1.45 -22.89 -22.70
N TYR A 140 2.55 -22.98 -23.44
CA TYR A 140 2.93 -22.34 -24.73
C TYR A 140 3.53 -20.93 -24.74
N MET A 141 3.61 -20.22 -23.63
CA MET A 141 4.33 -18.94 -23.61
C MET A 141 5.05 -18.76 -22.28
N GLU A 142 6.34 -18.41 -22.31
CA GLU A 142 7.14 -17.85 -21.19
C GLU A 142 6.60 -16.50 -20.68
N LYS A 143 5.31 -16.24 -20.85
CA LYS A 143 4.68 -14.96 -20.58
C LYS A 143 4.58 -14.72 -19.08
N PRO A 144 4.79 -13.47 -18.64
CA PRO A 144 4.56 -13.11 -17.26
C PRO A 144 3.07 -13.28 -16.92
N VAL A 145 2.79 -13.82 -15.74
CA VAL A 145 1.42 -13.96 -15.22
C VAL A 145 0.95 -12.68 -14.55
N ALA A 146 1.86 -11.95 -13.92
CA ALA A 146 1.57 -10.65 -13.31
C ALA A 146 2.81 -9.76 -13.35
N ARG A 147 2.58 -8.44 -13.41
CA ARG A 147 3.61 -7.43 -13.21
C ARG A 147 3.55 -6.94 -11.77
N LEU A 148 4.72 -6.77 -11.17
CA LEU A 148 4.93 -6.20 -9.85
C LEU A 148 5.57 -4.82 -9.99
N ASP A 149 4.92 -3.79 -9.44
CA ASP A 149 5.53 -2.48 -9.21
C ASP A 149 5.52 -2.21 -7.70
N VAL A 150 6.67 -1.87 -7.12
CA VAL A 150 6.79 -1.47 -5.71
C VAL A 150 7.42 -0.10 -5.63
N ARG A 151 6.74 0.88 -5.04
CA ARG A 151 7.30 2.21 -4.80
C ARG A 151 7.56 2.41 -3.31
N TYR A 152 8.76 2.84 -2.98
CA TYR A 152 9.23 3.14 -1.64
C TYR A 152 9.35 4.65 -1.48
N GLU A 153 8.75 5.21 -0.45
CA GLU A 153 8.93 6.61 -0.08
C GLU A 153 9.64 6.74 1.27
N PHE A 154 10.65 7.59 1.29
CA PHE A 154 11.50 7.88 2.44
C PHE A 154 11.46 9.37 2.76
N PHE A 155 11.50 9.69 4.05
CA PHE A 155 11.41 11.06 4.55
C PHE A 155 12.56 11.34 5.52
N GLN A 156 13.19 12.50 5.39
CA GLN A 156 14.29 12.90 6.28
C GLN A 156 13.83 12.95 7.74
N GLY A 157 14.65 12.36 8.63
CA GLY A 157 14.41 12.27 10.06
C GLY A 157 13.44 11.17 10.47
N GLU A 158 12.89 10.40 9.52
CA GLU A 158 11.91 9.36 9.82
C GLU A 158 12.53 7.96 9.79
N SER A 159 12.04 7.08 10.67
CA SER A 159 12.41 5.67 10.74
C SER A 159 11.36 4.73 10.14
N PHE A 160 10.49 5.25 9.28
CA PHE A 160 9.52 4.46 8.52
C PHE A 160 9.70 4.61 7.02
N VAL A 161 9.19 3.64 6.28
CA VAL A 161 9.14 3.62 4.82
C VAL A 161 7.69 3.37 4.40
N ARG A 162 7.14 4.22 3.52
CA ARG A 162 5.85 3.91 2.87
C ARG A 162 6.13 3.06 1.64
N VAL A 163 5.35 2.01 1.47
CA VAL A 163 5.51 1.04 0.39
C VAL A 163 4.18 0.91 -0.34
N PHE A 164 4.17 1.24 -1.63
CA PHE A 164 3.04 1.03 -2.52
C PHE A 164 3.30 -0.22 -3.34
N HIS A 165 2.58 -1.30 -3.05
CA HIS A 165 2.68 -2.57 -3.76
C HIS A 165 1.55 -2.70 -4.78
N THR A 166 1.87 -2.60 -6.06
CA THR A 166 0.93 -2.77 -7.17
C THR A 166 1.16 -4.09 -7.87
N LEU A 167 0.10 -4.89 -7.99
CA LEU A 167 0.08 -6.09 -8.84
C LEU A 167 -0.85 -5.83 -10.02
N THR A 168 -0.37 -6.05 -11.24
CA THR A 168 -1.16 -5.98 -12.48
C THR A 168 -1.26 -7.36 -13.09
N TRP A 169 -2.48 -7.86 -13.28
CA TRP A 169 -2.72 -9.14 -13.92
C TRP A 169 -2.40 -9.09 -15.43
N MET A 170 -1.70 -10.09 -15.93
CA MET A 170 -1.25 -10.16 -17.33
C MET A 170 -1.78 -11.41 -18.06
N VAL A 171 -2.63 -12.19 -17.41
CA VAL A 171 -3.26 -13.37 -18.00
C VAL A 171 -4.68 -13.05 -18.42
N ASN A 172 -5.05 -13.47 -19.62
CA ASN A 172 -6.39 -13.26 -20.11
C ASN A 172 -7.40 -14.29 -19.58
N ASN A 173 -6.92 -15.46 -19.15
CA ASN A 173 -7.73 -16.55 -18.64
C ASN A 173 -8.28 -16.23 -17.24
N TYR A 174 -9.57 -15.92 -17.15
CA TYR A 174 -10.28 -15.59 -15.91
C TYR A 174 -10.35 -16.74 -14.88
N MET A 175 -10.04 -17.97 -15.29
CA MET A 175 -9.92 -19.13 -14.38
C MET A 175 -8.62 -19.12 -13.59
N VAL A 176 -7.62 -18.33 -14.02
CA VAL A 176 -6.36 -18.14 -13.29
C VAL A 176 -6.54 -16.96 -12.36
N GLY A 177 -6.44 -17.21 -11.06
CA GLY A 177 -6.47 -16.18 -10.04
C GLY A 177 -5.40 -16.37 -8.97
N GLY A 178 -5.41 -15.52 -7.95
CA GLY A 178 -4.45 -15.56 -6.85
C GLY A 178 -4.86 -16.56 -5.76
N ARG A 179 -3.98 -17.48 -5.40
CA ARG A 179 -4.09 -18.27 -4.17
C ARG A 179 -3.47 -17.54 -2.99
N GLU A 180 -2.33 -16.90 -3.21
CA GLU A 180 -1.63 -16.12 -2.20
C GLU A 180 -0.99 -14.90 -2.86
N ILE A 181 -1.11 -13.76 -2.20
CA ILE A 181 -0.33 -12.55 -2.49
C ILE A 181 0.21 -12.09 -1.15
N SER A 182 1.52 -12.18 -0.94
CA SER A 182 2.11 -11.77 0.34
C SER A 182 3.45 -11.07 0.14
N LEU A 183 3.80 -10.23 1.11
CA LEU A 183 5.13 -9.70 1.24
C LEU A 183 5.62 -9.68 2.67
N GLY A 184 6.92 -9.84 2.89
CA GLY A 184 7.47 -9.93 4.25
C GLY A 184 8.95 -9.63 4.38
N LEU A 185 9.43 -9.77 5.61
CA LEU A 185 10.83 -9.62 5.95
C LEU A 185 11.20 -10.58 7.09
N ARG A 186 12.50 -10.75 7.32
CA ARG A 186 13.03 -11.53 8.44
C ARG A 186 13.61 -10.56 9.48
N PRO A 187 12.92 -10.29 10.60
CA PRO A 187 13.44 -9.37 11.62
C PRO A 187 14.71 -9.93 12.28
N ASN A 188 15.65 -9.04 12.60
CA ASN A 188 16.80 -9.33 13.46
C ASN A 188 16.58 -8.72 14.86
N LEU A 189 15.64 -9.32 15.61
CA LEU A 189 15.17 -8.85 16.92
C LEU A 189 15.44 -9.84 18.07
N GLY A 190 16.29 -10.85 17.82
CA GLY A 190 16.53 -11.96 18.74
C GLY A 190 15.51 -13.11 18.59
N GLU A 191 15.54 -14.06 19.53
CA GLU A 191 14.73 -15.29 19.48
C GLU A 191 13.39 -15.17 20.22
N THR A 192 13.19 -14.12 21.03
CA THR A 192 11.94 -13.92 21.76
C THR A 192 11.62 -12.43 21.91
N GLY A 193 10.35 -12.13 22.13
CA GLY A 193 9.93 -10.76 22.41
C GLY A 193 8.41 -10.61 22.56
N THR A 194 7.90 -9.41 22.26
CA THR A 194 6.48 -9.06 22.33
C THR A 194 5.92 -8.74 20.94
N ALA A 195 4.81 -9.37 20.59
CA ALA A 195 4.02 -9.06 19.41
C ALA A 195 2.80 -8.27 19.85
N ARG A 196 2.51 -7.16 19.17
CA ARG A 196 1.32 -6.34 19.40
C ARG A 196 0.51 -6.21 18.12
N LEU A 197 -0.80 -6.26 18.22
CA LEU A 197 -1.71 -6.15 17.09
C LEU A 197 -2.78 -5.09 17.33
N GLY A 198 -3.06 -4.30 16.30
CA GLY A 198 -4.18 -3.38 16.30
C GLY A 198 -5.50 -4.14 16.21
N MET A 199 -6.34 -4.02 17.24
CA MET A 199 -7.61 -4.76 17.36
C MET A 199 -8.85 -3.98 16.91
N SER A 200 -8.68 -2.71 16.52
CA SER A 200 -9.74 -1.85 16.00
C SER A 200 -9.20 -0.79 15.05
N ASP A 201 -10.05 -0.30 14.14
CA ASP A 201 -9.78 0.83 13.23
C ASP A 201 -9.76 2.21 13.93
N ALA A 202 -9.98 2.22 15.24
CA ALA A 202 -9.89 3.36 16.13
C ALA A 202 -8.69 3.23 17.09
N ALA A 203 -8.44 4.27 17.90
CA ALA A 203 -7.45 4.20 18.97
C ALA A 203 -7.94 3.25 20.09
N GLY A 204 -7.74 1.95 19.91
CA GLY A 204 -7.96 0.91 20.90
C GLY A 204 -6.67 0.41 21.53
N LEU A 205 -6.79 -0.28 22.67
CA LEU A 205 -5.67 -1.03 23.24
C LEU A 205 -5.26 -2.16 22.29
N PRO A 206 -3.96 -2.36 22.04
CA PRO A 206 -3.51 -3.49 21.23
C PRO A 206 -3.71 -4.80 21.99
N TRP A 207 -3.87 -5.88 21.23
CA TRP A 207 -3.69 -7.22 21.80
C TRP A 207 -2.20 -7.54 21.81
N GLU A 208 -1.69 -8.07 22.92
CA GLU A 208 -0.27 -8.36 23.12
C GLU A 208 -0.05 -9.83 23.44
N THR A 209 1.03 -10.41 22.91
CA THR A 209 1.48 -11.76 23.23
C THR A 209 2.99 -11.90 23.11
N HIS A 210 3.54 -12.98 23.67
CA HIS A 210 4.92 -13.36 23.42
C HIS A 210 5.07 -14.01 22.06
N TRP A 211 6.09 -13.59 21.30
CA TRP A 211 6.48 -14.23 20.05
C TRP A 211 7.86 -14.87 20.17
N ASN A 212 8.06 -15.91 19.38
CA ASN A 212 9.36 -16.49 19.05
C ASN A 212 9.28 -17.05 17.61
N PRO A 213 10.41 -17.27 16.92
CA PRO A 213 10.43 -17.78 15.54
C PRO A 213 9.71 -19.12 15.32
N ALA A 214 9.60 -19.96 16.35
CA ALA A 214 8.98 -21.29 16.26
C ALA A 214 7.46 -21.28 16.47
N ARG A 215 6.90 -20.18 16.99
CA ARG A 215 5.47 -20.04 17.26
C ARG A 215 4.81 -19.26 16.14
N GLN A 216 3.90 -19.90 15.43
CA GLN A 216 3.04 -19.22 14.46
C GLN A 216 2.05 -18.31 15.18
N LEU A 217 1.91 -17.08 14.70
CA LEU A 217 0.88 -16.12 15.08
C LEU A 217 0.26 -15.61 13.80
N THR A 218 -1.06 -15.71 13.65
CA THR A 218 -1.77 -15.21 12.47
C THR A 218 -2.96 -14.38 12.92
N ALA A 219 -3.06 -13.16 12.42
CA ALA A 219 -4.25 -12.32 12.54
C ALA A 219 -4.84 -12.09 11.16
N GLN A 220 -6.02 -12.65 10.91
CA GLN A 220 -6.66 -12.66 9.61
C GLN A 220 -7.99 -11.93 9.67
N GLN A 221 -8.14 -10.91 8.82
CA GLN A 221 -9.44 -10.37 8.46
C GLN A 221 -9.97 -11.20 7.30
N ASP A 222 -10.99 -12.02 7.56
CA ASP A 222 -11.61 -12.91 6.58
C ASP A 222 -12.92 -12.35 6.01
N GLU A 223 -13.62 -11.49 6.75
CA GLU A 223 -14.83 -10.79 6.29
C GLU A 223 -14.74 -9.27 6.57
N ALA A 224 -15.72 -8.48 6.11
CA ALA A 224 -15.74 -7.04 6.34
C ALA A 224 -15.86 -6.65 7.83
N ASP A 225 -16.47 -7.54 8.63
CA ASP A 225 -16.81 -7.32 10.03
C ASP A 225 -16.45 -8.51 10.92
N HIS A 226 -15.49 -9.34 10.48
CA HIS A 226 -14.89 -10.39 11.28
C HIS A 226 -13.38 -10.50 11.04
N PHE A 227 -12.64 -10.70 12.14
CA PHE A 227 -11.27 -11.17 12.14
C PHE A 227 -11.03 -12.17 13.27
N ALA A 228 -10.05 -13.05 13.08
CA ALA A 228 -9.56 -13.94 14.12
C ALA A 228 -8.04 -13.86 14.27
N VAL A 229 -7.56 -13.99 15.51
CA VAL A 229 -6.15 -14.13 15.86
C VAL A 229 -5.92 -15.54 16.39
N THR A 230 -4.93 -16.22 15.84
CA THR A 230 -4.50 -17.56 16.23
C THR A 230 -3.05 -17.54 16.67
N ALA A 231 -2.72 -18.21 17.77
CA ALA A 231 -1.36 -18.34 18.26
C ALA A 231 -1.04 -19.83 18.45
N GLY A 232 -0.22 -20.39 17.56
CA GLY A 232 -0.13 -21.82 17.32
C GLY A 232 -1.44 -22.33 16.70
N ASN A 233 -1.94 -23.44 17.23
CA ASN A 233 -3.18 -24.07 16.73
C ASN A 233 -4.44 -23.61 17.49
N GLN A 234 -4.34 -22.55 18.29
CA GLN A 234 -5.44 -22.09 19.16
C GLN A 234 -5.89 -20.68 18.76
N LYS A 235 -7.20 -20.48 18.69
CA LYS A 235 -7.81 -19.15 18.60
C LYS A 235 -7.51 -18.39 19.88
N ALA A 236 -6.79 -17.29 19.77
CA ALA A 236 -6.39 -16.45 20.89
C ALA A 236 -7.42 -15.35 21.16
N THR A 237 -7.94 -14.71 20.10
CA THR A 237 -8.96 -13.66 20.18
C THR A 237 -9.61 -13.46 18.81
N GLU A 238 -10.71 -12.72 18.77
CA GLU A 238 -11.44 -12.35 17.55
C GLU A 238 -12.10 -10.98 17.74
N GLY A 239 -12.53 -10.38 16.65
CA GLY A 239 -13.22 -9.10 16.68
C GLY A 239 -13.81 -8.75 15.33
N LYS A 240 -14.23 -7.50 15.16
CA LYS A 240 -14.91 -7.07 13.94
C LYS A 240 -13.96 -6.56 12.86
N ARG A 241 -13.06 -5.65 13.23
CA ARG A 241 -12.19 -4.95 12.27
C ARG A 241 -10.78 -4.86 12.83
N LEU A 242 -9.81 -5.48 12.17
CA LEU A 242 -8.40 -5.30 12.50
C LEU A 242 -8.02 -3.83 12.35
N GLY A 243 -7.17 -3.34 13.24
CA GLY A 243 -6.57 -2.02 13.15
C GLY A 243 -5.57 -1.86 12.01
N GLY A 244 -5.25 -2.96 11.33
CA GLY A 244 -4.41 -2.95 10.13
C GLY A 244 -2.93 -2.78 10.42
N TRP A 245 -2.43 -3.21 11.57
CA TRP A 245 -1.00 -3.25 11.85
C TRP A 245 -0.62 -4.35 12.85
N ILE A 246 0.65 -4.75 12.76
CA ILE A 246 1.34 -5.66 13.68
C ILE A 246 2.71 -5.07 14.02
N ASN A 247 3.15 -5.23 15.27
CA ASN A 247 4.43 -4.78 15.79
C ASN A 247 5.14 -5.96 16.45
N LEU A 248 6.37 -6.23 16.05
CA LEU A 248 7.28 -7.13 16.75
C LEU A 248 8.36 -6.32 17.45
N GLN A 249 8.55 -6.59 18.73
CA GLN A 249 9.59 -6.00 19.55
C GLN A 249 10.44 -7.11 20.17
N GLY A 250 11.76 -7.01 20.07
CA GLY A 250 12.72 -7.87 20.75
C GLY A 250 12.93 -7.46 22.21
N GLN A 251 13.63 -8.31 22.98
CA GLN A 251 13.93 -8.03 24.39
C GLN A 251 14.83 -6.80 24.60
N ASP A 252 15.66 -6.47 23.61
CA ASP A 252 16.52 -5.28 23.62
C ASP A 252 15.74 -3.97 23.34
N GLY A 253 14.45 -4.08 23.06
CA GLY A 253 13.54 -2.97 22.81
C GLY A 253 13.52 -2.50 21.36
N ARG A 254 14.35 -3.04 20.46
CA ARG A 254 14.24 -2.82 19.01
C ARG A 254 13.00 -3.50 18.47
N GLY A 255 12.41 -2.94 17.42
CA GLY A 255 11.23 -3.53 16.81
C GLY A 255 10.95 -3.09 15.39
N ILE A 256 10.08 -3.86 14.74
CA ILE A 256 9.57 -3.63 13.39
C ILE A 256 8.04 -3.69 13.44
N SER A 257 7.39 -2.69 12.87
CA SER A 257 5.96 -2.70 12.62
C SER A 257 5.67 -2.77 11.13
N ILE A 258 4.66 -3.55 10.74
CA ILE A 258 4.05 -3.49 9.42
C ILE A 258 2.62 -3.02 9.60
N ALA A 259 2.21 -2.05 8.78
CA ALA A 259 0.82 -1.64 8.68
C ALA A 259 0.31 -1.75 7.25
N LEU A 260 -0.95 -2.12 7.11
CA LEU A 260 -1.72 -2.17 5.88
C LEU A 260 -2.89 -1.18 6.02
N ARG A 261 -2.86 -0.12 5.21
CA ARG A 261 -3.93 0.87 5.20
C ARG A 261 -5.23 0.24 4.70
N HIS A 262 -6.35 0.56 5.34
CA HIS A 262 -7.67 0.02 4.97
C HIS A 262 -7.78 -1.51 5.10
N ALA A 263 -7.01 -2.14 6.00
CA ALA A 263 -6.96 -3.60 6.13
C ALA A 263 -8.36 -4.24 6.18
N TRP A 264 -9.25 -3.84 7.10
CA TRP A 264 -10.58 -4.46 7.19
C TRP A 264 -11.45 -4.24 5.94
N GLN A 265 -11.26 -3.14 5.20
CA GLN A 265 -12.02 -2.82 3.99
C GLN A 265 -11.51 -3.59 2.76
N MET A 266 -10.31 -4.16 2.86
CA MET A 266 -9.64 -4.90 1.80
C MET A 266 -9.51 -6.39 2.15
N TYR A 267 -10.44 -6.92 2.93
CA TYR A 267 -10.51 -8.35 3.21
C TYR A 267 -10.64 -9.17 1.92
N PRO A 268 -10.14 -10.42 1.90
CA PRO A 268 -9.36 -11.06 2.96
C PRO A 268 -7.90 -10.58 3.00
N ASN A 269 -7.34 -10.42 4.20
CA ASN A 269 -5.91 -10.17 4.42
C ASN A 269 -5.47 -10.71 5.78
N ALA A 270 -4.16 -10.88 5.96
CA ALA A 270 -3.61 -11.34 7.23
C ALA A 270 -2.24 -10.73 7.55
N PHE A 271 -1.93 -10.64 8.84
CA PHE A 271 -0.59 -10.52 9.36
C PHE A 271 -0.15 -11.86 9.93
N GLU A 272 1.08 -12.27 9.66
CA GLU A 272 1.60 -13.51 10.19
C GLU A 272 3.05 -13.35 10.66
N VAL A 273 3.32 -14.02 11.76
CA VAL A 273 4.64 -14.18 12.36
C VAL A 273 4.86 -15.68 12.50
N GLY A 274 5.95 -16.19 11.94
CA GLY A 274 6.24 -17.61 11.92
C GLY A 274 7.46 -17.90 11.06
N ASP A 275 8.17 -19.00 11.33
CA ASP A 275 9.38 -19.38 10.60
C ASP A 275 10.46 -18.28 10.59
N GLY A 276 10.48 -17.48 11.66
CA GLY A 276 11.34 -16.29 11.79
C GLY A 276 10.97 -15.11 10.89
N ARG A 277 9.85 -15.15 10.19
CA ARG A 277 9.37 -14.11 9.28
C ARG A 277 8.27 -13.28 9.91
N LEU A 278 8.17 -12.04 9.45
CA LEU A 278 7.04 -11.15 9.65
C LEU A 278 6.53 -10.78 8.26
N HIS A 279 5.33 -11.23 7.91
CA HIS A 279 4.74 -10.97 6.60
C HIS A 279 3.29 -10.52 6.68
N VAL A 280 2.89 -9.76 5.67
CA VAL A 280 1.53 -9.34 5.40
C VAL A 280 1.05 -10.06 4.16
N GLN A 281 -0.05 -10.78 4.32
CA GLN A 281 -0.74 -11.45 3.22
C GLN A 281 -1.84 -10.52 2.73
N LEU A 282 -1.60 -9.88 1.60
CA LEU A 282 -2.57 -9.04 0.88
C LEU A 282 -3.72 -9.87 0.33
N TRP A 283 -3.46 -11.16 0.08
CA TRP A 283 -4.46 -12.18 -0.15
C TRP A 283 -3.97 -13.48 0.52
N PRO A 284 -4.60 -13.93 1.62
CA PRO A 284 -4.05 -14.98 2.46
C PRO A 284 -4.19 -16.37 1.86
N SER A 285 -3.14 -17.18 2.01
CA SER A 285 -3.09 -18.56 1.49
C SER A 285 -4.12 -19.49 2.14
N ARG A 286 -4.64 -19.12 3.32
CA ARG A 286 -5.71 -19.81 4.04
C ARG A 286 -7.11 -19.34 3.64
N GLY A 287 -7.21 -18.22 2.92
CA GLY A 287 -8.47 -17.65 2.45
C GLY A 287 -9.06 -18.37 1.22
N PRO A 288 -10.20 -17.88 0.71
CA PRO A 288 -10.70 -18.29 -0.59
C PRO A 288 -9.69 -17.93 -1.67
N SER A 289 -9.64 -18.70 -2.76
CA SER A 289 -8.84 -18.29 -3.93
C SER A 289 -9.48 -17.07 -4.58
N MET A 290 -8.69 -16.06 -4.92
CA MET A 290 -9.11 -14.96 -5.77
C MET A 290 -9.50 -15.54 -7.13
N SER A 291 -10.67 -15.15 -7.63
CA SER A 291 -11.20 -15.64 -8.89
C SER A 291 -11.73 -14.47 -9.70
N PHE A 292 -11.52 -14.49 -11.01
CA PHE A 292 -12.06 -13.51 -11.95
C PHE A 292 -13.22 -14.07 -12.77
N THR A 293 -13.73 -15.25 -12.39
CA THR A 293 -14.97 -15.76 -12.96
C THR A 293 -16.12 -14.76 -12.74
N PRO A 294 -17.10 -14.69 -13.64
CA PRO A 294 -18.23 -13.77 -13.49
C PRO A 294 -18.95 -13.87 -12.13
N ARG A 295 -19.07 -15.10 -11.58
CA ARG A 295 -19.70 -15.35 -10.27
C ARG A 295 -18.87 -14.84 -9.08
N ALA A 296 -17.55 -14.71 -9.23
CA ALA A 296 -16.69 -14.19 -8.18
C ALA A 296 -16.66 -12.65 -8.18
N LEU A 297 -16.82 -12.03 -9.34
CA LEU A 297 -16.91 -10.57 -9.47
C LEU A 297 -18.28 -10.01 -9.05
N MET A 298 -19.33 -10.82 -9.15
CA MET A 298 -20.67 -10.47 -8.69
C MET A 298 -21.34 -11.62 -7.96
N THR A 299 -21.60 -11.42 -6.68
CA THR A 299 -22.28 -12.42 -5.88
C THR A 299 -23.76 -12.53 -6.27
N PRO A 300 -24.41 -13.70 -6.06
CA PRO A 300 -25.83 -13.89 -6.38
C PRO A 300 -26.76 -12.83 -5.75
N GLU A 301 -26.41 -12.31 -4.57
CA GLU A 301 -27.20 -11.31 -3.85
C GLU A 301 -27.23 -9.97 -4.59
N PHE A 302 -26.09 -9.57 -5.18
CA PHE A 302 -26.03 -8.38 -6.03
C PHE A 302 -26.74 -8.62 -7.36
N PHE A 303 -26.54 -9.81 -7.93
CA PHE A 303 -27.09 -10.22 -9.23
C PHE A 303 -28.63 -10.27 -9.25
N HIS A 304 -29.24 -10.70 -8.14
CA HIS A 304 -30.70 -10.79 -8.00
C HIS A 304 -31.31 -9.61 -7.23
N HIS A 305 -30.55 -8.53 -6.99
CA HIS A 305 -31.03 -7.41 -6.20
C HIS A 305 -32.32 -6.79 -6.81
N PRO A 306 -33.38 -6.54 -6.02
CA PRO A 306 -34.67 -6.08 -6.53
C PRO A 306 -34.61 -4.79 -7.36
N VAL A 307 -33.63 -3.91 -7.09
CA VAL A 307 -33.42 -2.67 -7.85
C VAL A 307 -33.31 -2.91 -9.35
N TRP A 308 -32.78 -4.07 -9.74
CA TRP A 308 -32.55 -4.39 -11.14
C TRP A 308 -33.82 -4.81 -11.87
N LYS A 309 -34.83 -5.36 -11.16
CA LYS A 309 -36.08 -5.88 -11.75
C LYS A 309 -36.93 -4.84 -12.48
N VAL A 310 -36.64 -3.55 -12.30
CA VAL A 310 -37.26 -2.44 -13.04
C VAL A 310 -36.87 -2.45 -14.52
N HIS A 311 -35.74 -3.08 -14.87
CA HIS A 311 -35.24 -3.14 -16.22
C HIS A 311 -35.74 -4.43 -16.92
N PRO A 312 -36.44 -4.32 -18.08
CA PRO A 312 -36.98 -5.49 -18.77
C PRO A 312 -35.93 -6.56 -19.11
N TRP A 313 -34.71 -6.13 -19.45
CA TRP A 313 -33.61 -7.01 -19.82
C TRP A 313 -33.03 -7.83 -18.66
N THR A 314 -33.36 -7.53 -17.40
CA THR A 314 -32.84 -8.26 -16.23
C THR A 314 -33.81 -9.33 -15.72
N ARG A 315 -35.03 -9.38 -16.26
CA ARG A 315 -36.12 -10.22 -15.74
C ARG A 315 -35.92 -11.71 -15.99
N GLU A 316 -35.20 -12.05 -17.04
CA GLU A 316 -34.94 -13.44 -17.44
C GLU A 316 -33.59 -13.95 -16.92
N GLU A 317 -32.56 -13.09 -16.92
CA GLU A 317 -31.18 -13.54 -16.72
C GLU A 317 -30.51 -12.98 -15.47
N GLY A 318 -31.10 -12.04 -14.73
CA GLY A 318 -30.39 -11.31 -13.68
C GLY A 318 -29.45 -10.24 -14.27
N HIS A 319 -28.90 -9.37 -13.42
CA HIS A 319 -28.20 -8.18 -13.91
C HIS A 319 -26.75 -8.48 -14.35
N PHE A 320 -26.56 -9.05 -15.54
CA PHE A 320 -25.29 -8.98 -16.29
C PHE A 320 -25.69 -9.27 -17.74
N VAL A 321 -25.35 -8.49 -18.76
CA VAL A 321 -24.03 -7.99 -19.12
C VAL A 321 -24.24 -6.86 -20.13
N HIS A 322 -23.18 -6.16 -20.56
CA HIS A 322 -23.20 -5.48 -21.86
C HIS A 322 -23.93 -6.37 -22.86
N GLU A 323 -24.88 -5.83 -23.64
CA GLU A 323 -25.78 -6.57 -24.57
C GLU A 323 -25.06 -7.61 -25.46
N ARG A 324 -23.74 -7.47 -25.60
CA ARG A 324 -22.84 -8.27 -26.40
C ARG A 324 -22.19 -9.45 -25.69
N ALA A 325 -22.35 -9.62 -24.39
CA ALA A 325 -21.68 -10.71 -23.68
C ALA A 325 -22.26 -12.10 -23.94
N ARG A 326 -23.40 -12.14 -24.64
CA ARG A 326 -23.94 -13.34 -25.24
C ARG A 326 -23.16 -13.79 -26.47
N HIS A 327 -22.32 -12.93 -27.03
CA HIS A 327 -21.48 -13.30 -28.15
C HIS A 327 -20.22 -14.00 -27.67
N GLU A 328 -19.87 -15.08 -28.36
CA GLU A 328 -18.66 -15.89 -28.10
C GLU A 328 -17.36 -15.06 -28.14
N PHE A 329 -17.37 -13.88 -28.74
CA PHE A 329 -16.23 -12.97 -28.81
C PHE A 329 -16.06 -12.05 -27.59
N PHE A 330 -17.03 -11.97 -26.68
CA PHE A 330 -16.90 -11.15 -25.47
C PHE A 330 -16.11 -11.91 -24.40
N GLN A 331 -14.90 -11.44 -24.11
CA GLN A 331 -14.01 -12.08 -23.14
C GLN A 331 -14.08 -11.37 -21.79
N TYR A 332 -14.54 -12.08 -20.76
CA TYR A 332 -14.29 -11.67 -19.39
C TYR A 332 -12.82 -11.91 -19.08
N THR A 333 -12.10 -10.85 -18.76
CA THR A 333 -10.68 -10.95 -18.48
C THR A 333 -10.25 -10.01 -17.38
N ALA A 334 -9.29 -10.46 -16.58
CA ALA A 334 -8.59 -9.65 -15.60
C ALA A 334 -7.28 -9.08 -16.16
N GLU A 335 -6.95 -9.35 -17.43
CA GLU A 335 -5.77 -8.79 -18.07
C GLU A 335 -5.81 -7.25 -17.99
N GLY A 336 -4.75 -6.66 -17.46
CA GLY A 336 -4.63 -5.22 -17.22
C GLY A 336 -5.27 -4.75 -15.91
N ALA A 337 -6.07 -5.56 -15.21
CA ALA A 337 -6.58 -5.21 -13.90
C ALA A 337 -5.42 -5.07 -12.91
N ALA A 338 -5.40 -3.95 -12.17
CA ALA A 338 -4.34 -3.64 -11.24
C ALA A 338 -4.90 -3.30 -9.86
N ARG A 339 -4.17 -3.67 -8.81
CA ARG A 339 -4.49 -3.25 -7.44
C ARG A 339 -3.23 -2.82 -6.70
N THR A 340 -3.31 -1.64 -6.08
CA THR A 340 -2.25 -1.07 -5.24
C THR A 340 -2.64 -1.20 -3.77
N HIS A 341 -1.70 -1.68 -2.96
CA HIS A 341 -1.80 -1.73 -1.51
C HIS A 341 -0.82 -0.71 -0.94
N GLU A 342 -1.27 0.07 0.04
CA GLU A 342 -0.43 1.02 0.77
C GLU A 342 -0.04 0.41 2.11
N LEU A 343 1.27 0.23 2.29
CA LEU A 343 1.88 -0.32 3.49
C LEU A 343 2.83 0.68 4.12
N THR A 344 3.03 0.56 5.42
CA THR A 344 4.07 1.29 6.15
C THR A 344 4.90 0.31 6.96
N PHE A 345 6.22 0.34 6.75
CA PHE A 345 7.19 -0.40 7.54
C PHE A 345 7.87 0.58 8.49
N SER A 346 7.74 0.40 9.80
CA SER A 346 8.34 1.28 10.81
C SER A 346 9.38 0.52 11.62
N PHE A 347 10.58 1.08 11.72
CA PHE A 347 11.68 0.58 12.54
C PHE A 347 11.81 1.47 13.77
N HIS A 348 12.00 0.87 14.95
CA HIS A 348 12.10 1.64 16.19
C HIS A 348 12.96 0.93 17.23
N ASP A 349 13.36 1.71 18.22
CA ASP A 349 13.97 1.29 19.47
C ASP A 349 13.15 1.84 20.65
N GLN A 350 13.69 1.76 21.87
CA GLN A 350 12.99 2.24 23.06
C GLN A 350 12.69 3.75 23.02
N THR A 351 13.49 4.53 22.29
CA THR A 351 13.40 6.00 22.24
C THR A 351 12.55 6.51 21.10
N SER A 352 12.48 5.75 20.00
CA SER A 352 11.77 6.11 18.76
C SER A 352 10.45 5.34 18.56
N ARG A 353 10.06 4.50 19.53
CA ARG A 353 8.79 3.76 19.48
C ARG A 353 7.59 4.71 19.44
N ARG A 354 6.66 4.42 18.54
CA ARG A 354 5.35 5.07 18.46
C ARG A 354 4.35 4.35 19.35
N SER A 355 3.49 5.12 20.01
CA SER A 355 2.32 4.60 20.70
C SER A 355 1.32 3.95 19.72
N PRO A 356 0.44 3.05 20.17
CA PRO A 356 -0.60 2.48 19.32
C PRO A 356 -1.49 3.52 18.61
N PRO A 357 -1.92 4.63 19.25
CA PRO A 357 -2.64 5.70 18.56
C PRO A 357 -1.83 6.35 17.45
N GLU A 358 -0.53 6.59 17.64
CA GLU A 358 0.35 7.17 16.62
C GLU A 358 0.57 6.20 15.44
N LEU A 359 0.74 4.90 15.70
CA LEU A 359 0.79 3.89 14.65
C LEU A 359 -0.52 3.83 13.85
N ASN A 360 -1.67 3.87 14.52
CA ASN A 360 -2.97 3.93 13.86
C ASN A 360 -3.12 5.21 13.03
N ALA A 361 -2.77 6.37 13.56
CA ALA A 361 -2.86 7.64 12.87
C ALA A 361 -1.95 7.67 11.63
N LEU A 362 -0.68 7.29 11.78
CA LEU A 362 0.30 7.25 10.69
C LEU A 362 -0.16 6.37 9.51
N THR A 363 -0.92 5.32 9.79
CA THR A 363 -1.18 4.24 8.83
C THR A 363 -2.59 4.26 8.26
N GLN A 364 -3.60 4.45 9.11
CA GLN A 364 -5.00 4.46 8.69
C GLN A 364 -5.50 5.85 8.31
N ARG A 365 -4.86 6.91 8.83
CA ARG A 365 -5.29 8.30 8.65
C ARG A 365 -4.10 9.20 8.33
N PRO A 366 -3.34 8.93 7.26
CA PRO A 366 -2.19 9.76 6.92
C PRO A 366 -2.65 11.21 6.74
N LEU A 367 -1.85 12.13 7.27
CA LEU A 367 -2.12 13.56 7.16
C LEU A 367 -2.18 13.95 5.69
N ALA A 368 -3.31 14.51 5.27
CA ALA A 368 -3.52 15.02 3.94
C ALA A 368 -3.72 16.53 4.01
N LEU A 369 -2.70 17.29 3.63
CA LEU A 369 -2.83 18.73 3.39
C LEU A 369 -3.46 18.93 2.01
N ARG A 370 -4.51 19.76 1.95
CA ARG A 370 -5.25 20.04 0.72
C ARG A 370 -5.43 21.55 0.57
N GLN A 371 -5.45 22.02 -0.67
CA GLN A 371 -5.86 23.38 -0.98
C GLN A 371 -7.31 23.59 -0.54
N ASP A 372 -7.64 24.82 -0.17
CA ASP A 372 -9.02 25.25 0.04
C ASP A 372 -9.88 24.89 -1.20
N PRO A 373 -11.00 24.16 -1.03
CA PRO A 373 -11.85 23.76 -2.15
C PRO A 373 -12.36 24.94 -2.99
N VAL A 374 -12.50 26.14 -2.42
CA VAL A 374 -12.90 27.36 -3.14
C VAL A 374 -11.86 27.74 -4.20
N GLY A 375 -10.57 27.47 -3.94
CA GLY A 375 -9.47 27.78 -4.86
C GLY A 375 -9.06 26.63 -5.79
N ALA A 376 -9.49 25.39 -5.52
CA ALA A 376 -8.97 24.21 -6.22
C ALA A 376 -9.54 24.03 -7.64
N PHE A 377 -10.82 24.37 -7.86
CA PHE A 377 -11.49 24.23 -9.18
C PHE A 377 -12.60 25.29 -9.35
N PRO A 378 -12.28 26.51 -9.81
CA PRO A 378 -13.23 27.63 -9.78
C PRO A 378 -14.41 27.51 -10.77
N PHE A 379 -14.39 26.57 -11.72
CA PHE A 379 -15.31 26.61 -12.85
C PHE A 379 -16.62 25.79 -12.73
N LEU A 380 -16.81 24.93 -11.72
CA LEU A 380 -17.98 24.04 -11.70
C LEU A 380 -18.64 23.79 -10.33
N LEU A 381 -18.06 24.27 -9.23
CA LEU A 381 -18.65 24.10 -7.90
C LEU A 381 -19.22 25.44 -7.44
N LEU A 382 -20.51 25.65 -7.68
CA LEU A 382 -21.28 26.65 -6.96
C LEU A 382 -21.23 26.25 -5.48
N SER A 383 -20.43 26.95 -4.68
CA SER A 383 -20.48 26.79 -3.23
C SER A 383 -21.92 27.06 -2.77
N PRO A 384 -22.56 26.14 -2.02
CA PRO A 384 -23.94 26.30 -1.57
C PRO A 384 -24.17 27.59 -0.76
N ASP A 385 -23.10 28.15 -0.20
CA ASP A 385 -23.13 29.36 0.62
C ASP A 385 -22.54 30.60 -0.07
N ARG A 386 -22.38 30.62 -1.40
CA ARG A 386 -22.10 31.91 -2.07
C ARG A 386 -23.40 32.73 -1.99
N PRO A 387 -23.46 33.82 -1.19
CA PRO A 387 -24.57 34.75 -1.33
C PRO A 387 -24.61 35.17 -2.78
N GLN A 388 -25.77 35.00 -3.42
CA GLN A 388 -25.98 35.54 -4.76
C GLN A 388 -25.66 37.03 -4.66
N ALA A 389 -24.57 37.45 -5.29
CA ALA A 389 -24.29 38.86 -5.45
C ALA A 389 -25.50 39.43 -6.18
N GLY A 390 -26.32 40.19 -5.45
CA GLY A 390 -27.48 40.86 -6.02
C GLY A 390 -27.02 41.76 -7.17
N PRO A 391 -27.86 41.95 -8.21
CA PRO A 391 -27.53 42.83 -9.30
C PRO A 391 -27.52 44.27 -8.77
N GLY A 392 -26.34 44.84 -8.50
CA GLY A 392 -26.23 46.24 -8.15
C GLY A 392 -24.94 46.63 -7.42
N SER A 393 -23.92 47.02 -8.17
CA SER A 393 -23.44 48.40 -8.23
C SER A 393 -22.10 48.45 -8.97
N ASP A 394 -22.11 49.13 -10.11
CA ASP A 394 -20.91 49.76 -10.66
C ASP A 394 -20.28 50.63 -9.57
N ALA A 395 -19.02 50.36 -9.24
CA ALA A 395 -18.17 51.31 -8.54
C ALA A 395 -16.71 51.10 -8.92
N GLY A 396 -16.25 51.92 -9.87
CA GLY A 396 -14.98 52.62 -9.80
C GLY A 396 -13.70 51.82 -10.05
N ASN A 397 -13.10 52.12 -11.21
CA ASN A 397 -11.64 52.11 -11.41
C ASN A 397 -10.90 52.63 -10.16
N HIS A 398 -9.88 51.90 -9.70
CA HIS A 398 -8.51 52.39 -9.54
C HIS A 398 -7.52 51.24 -9.33
#